data_AF-A0A2D6IP30-F1
#
_entry.id   AF-A0A2D6IP30-F1
#
_cell.length_a   1.000
_cell.length_b   1.000
_cell.length_c   1.000
_cell.angle_alpha   90.00
_cell.angle_beta   90.00
_cell.angle_gamma   90.00
#
_symmetry.space_group_name_H-M   'P 1'
#
loop_
_entity.id
_entity.type
_entity.pdbx_description
1 polymer ?
#
loop_
_entity_poly.entity_id
_entity_poly.type
_entity_poly.pdbx_seq_one_letter_code
_entity_poly.pdbx_strand_id
1 'polypeptide(L)'
;MEKTFAIDFDGVIHAYSRGWQASGDIYDKPIPGAREAMANLVSQGFQVAILTARLNPKFDDAPEQKKKIITWLAENEFAEGVHYHEVTNNKPSAIAYIDDRAVRFTNWDQTNEVLHDLVNKGGY
;
A
#
# COMPACT_ATOMS: atom_id res chain seq x y z
N MET A 1 -11.78 3.05 -19.63
CA MET A 1 -11.27 3.16 -18.25
C MET A 1 -10.39 1.95 -18.00
N GLU A 2 -9.14 2.20 -17.63
CA GLU A 2 -8.24 1.12 -17.22
C GLU A 2 -8.70 0.55 -15.88
N LYS A 3 -8.53 -0.76 -15.72
CA LYS A 3 -8.99 -1.52 -14.56
C LYS A 3 -7.87 -1.56 -13.53
N THR A 4 -7.91 -0.67 -12.54
CA THR A 4 -6.82 -0.49 -11.58
C THR A 4 -7.10 -1.16 -10.23
N PHE A 5 -6.11 -1.81 -9.64
CA PHE A 5 -6.08 -2.14 -8.22
C PHE A 5 -5.18 -1.14 -7.48
N ALA A 6 -5.68 -0.59 -6.38
CA ALA A 6 -4.89 0.23 -5.48
C ALA A 6 -4.35 -0.67 -4.36
N ILE A 7 -3.04 -0.71 -4.18
CA ILE A 7 -2.37 -1.56 -3.20
C ILE A 7 -1.59 -0.65 -2.27
N ASP A 8 -1.85 -0.72 -0.97
CA ASP A 8 -1.06 -0.01 0.02
C ASP A 8 0.39 -0.52 0.03
N PHE A 9 1.32 0.32 0.48
CA PHE A 9 2.71 -0.06 0.58
C PHE A 9 3.06 -0.69 1.93
N ASP A 10 2.79 -0.01 3.05
CA ASP A 10 3.27 -0.36 4.38
C ASP A 10 2.29 -1.26 5.13
N GLY A 11 2.63 -2.52 5.31
CA GLY A 11 1.75 -3.53 5.89
C GLY A 11 1.09 -4.41 4.82
N VAL A 12 1.30 -4.11 3.54
CA VAL A 12 0.77 -4.89 2.40
C VAL A 12 1.87 -5.36 1.45
N ILE A 13 2.78 -4.48 1.01
CA ILE A 13 3.94 -4.84 0.18
C ILE A 13 5.18 -4.95 1.05
N HIS A 14 5.48 -3.91 1.83
CA HIS A 14 6.54 -3.86 2.84
C HIS A 14 6.00 -4.34 4.19
N ALA A 15 6.68 -5.26 4.90
CA ALA A 15 6.09 -5.88 6.10
C ALA A 15 5.84 -4.93 7.29
N TYR A 16 6.56 -3.80 7.37
CA TYR A 16 6.27 -2.68 8.27
C TYR A 16 6.19 -3.01 9.77
N SER A 17 7.00 -3.96 10.24
CA SER A 17 7.01 -4.53 11.59
C SER A 17 7.32 -3.57 12.72
N ARG A 18 7.92 -2.41 12.43
CA ARG A 18 8.33 -1.40 13.42
C ARG A 18 7.52 -0.10 13.30
N GLY A 19 6.50 -0.05 12.46
CA GLY A 19 5.76 1.17 12.15
C GLY A 19 6.64 2.26 11.50
N TRP A 20 6.15 3.51 11.56
CA TRP A 20 6.83 4.66 10.97
C TRP A 20 8.11 4.99 11.76
N GLN A 21 9.19 5.22 11.04
CA GLN A 21 10.46 5.66 11.61
C GLN A 21 10.72 7.09 11.16
N ALA A 22 11.28 7.93 12.04
CA ALA A 22 11.52 9.34 11.73
C ALA A 22 12.47 9.56 10.53
N SER A 23 13.32 8.57 10.20
CA SER A 23 14.18 8.58 9.02
C SER A 23 13.44 8.30 7.70
N GLY A 24 12.21 7.79 7.79
CA GLY A 24 11.43 7.32 6.65
C GLY A 24 12.01 6.06 6.01
N ASP A 25 12.89 5.33 6.69
CA ASP A 25 13.51 4.11 6.17
C ASP A 25 12.47 3.03 5.85
N ILE A 26 12.79 2.22 4.84
CA ILE A 26 12.03 1.03 4.44
C ILE A 26 12.92 -0.16 4.76
N TYR A 27 12.59 -0.86 5.84
CA TYR A 27 13.56 -1.70 6.56
C TYR A 27 13.26 -3.18 6.51
N ASP A 28 12.01 -3.56 6.31
CA ASP A 28 11.64 -4.96 6.20
C ASP A 28 11.75 -5.45 4.76
N LYS A 29 11.72 -6.78 4.64
CA LYS A 29 11.50 -7.46 3.38
C LYS A 29 10.04 -7.34 2.93
N PRO A 30 9.75 -7.66 1.67
CA PRO A 30 8.39 -7.76 1.19
C PRO A 30 7.58 -8.79 1.97
N ILE A 31 6.27 -8.54 2.09
CA ILE A 31 5.32 -9.55 2.56
C ILE A 31 5.35 -10.74 1.59
N PRO A 32 5.48 -11.99 2.07
CA PRO A 32 5.46 -13.18 1.22
C PRO A 32 4.23 -13.21 0.30
N GLY A 33 4.42 -13.45 -0.99
CA GLY A 33 3.34 -13.52 -1.98
C GLY A 33 2.96 -12.17 -2.61
N ALA A 34 3.42 -11.02 -2.08
CA ALA A 34 3.08 -9.71 -2.62
C ALA A 34 3.54 -9.56 -4.08
N ARG A 35 4.76 -9.99 -4.38
CA ARG A 35 5.36 -9.91 -5.71
C ARG A 35 4.59 -10.76 -6.73
N GLU A 36 4.32 -12.02 -6.39
CA GLU A 36 3.61 -12.96 -7.25
C GLU A 36 2.16 -12.51 -7.50
N ALA A 37 1.48 -12.01 -6.46
CA ALA A 37 0.12 -11.50 -6.57
C ALA A 37 0.04 -10.27 -7.50
N MET A 38 0.97 -9.32 -7.32
CA MET A 38 1.05 -8.13 -8.16
C MET A 38 1.38 -8.48 -9.63
N ALA A 39 2.35 -9.37 -9.84
CA ALA A 39 2.68 -9.85 -11.19
C ALA A 39 1.50 -10.55 -11.87
N ASN A 40 0.74 -11.34 -11.12
CA ASN A 40 -0.46 -12.01 -11.63
C ASN A 40 -1.52 -10.98 -12.08
N LEU A 41 -1.77 -9.93 -11.29
CA LEU A 41 -2.70 -8.85 -11.68
C LEU A 41 -2.27 -8.17 -12.98
N VAL A 42 -1.00 -7.79 -13.08
CA VAL A 42 -0.46 -7.15 -14.29
C VAL A 42 -0.55 -8.09 -15.50
N SER A 43 -0.23 -9.38 -15.34
CA SER A 43 -0.30 -10.38 -16.42
C SER A 43 -1.71 -10.61 -16.96
N GLN A 44 -2.73 -10.35 -16.15
CA GLN A 44 -4.15 -10.40 -16.54
C GLN A 44 -4.64 -9.09 -17.20
N GLY A 45 -3.76 -8.11 -17.38
CA GLY A 45 -4.08 -6.82 -18.01
C GLY A 45 -4.66 -5.79 -17.05
N PHE A 46 -4.53 -5.99 -15.73
CA PHE A 46 -4.91 -4.98 -14.75
C PHE A 46 -3.78 -3.97 -14.53
N GLN A 47 -4.17 -2.73 -14.24
CA GLN A 47 -3.25 -1.71 -13.73
C GLN A 47 -3.09 -1.90 -12.22
N VAL A 48 -1.89 -1.60 -11.71
CA VAL A 48 -1.58 -1.70 -10.28
C VAL A 48 -0.94 -0.39 -9.84
N ALA A 49 -1.64 0.33 -8.97
CA ALA A 49 -1.20 1.57 -8.37
C ALA A 49 -0.79 1.30 -6.92
N ILE A 50 0.48 1.53 -6.59
CA ILE A 50 0.95 1.52 -5.21
C ILE A 50 0.50 2.85 -4.60
N LEU A 51 -0.55 2.80 -3.78
CA LEU A 51 -1.16 3.97 -3.12
C LEU A 51 -0.59 4.07 -1.71
N THR A 52 0.11 5.15 -1.37
CA THR A 52 0.77 5.23 -0.05
C THR A 52 0.74 6.62 0.56
N ALA A 53 0.59 6.67 1.89
CA ALA A 53 0.68 7.89 2.67
C ALA A 53 2.12 8.45 2.75
N ARG A 54 3.15 7.64 2.45
CA ARG A 54 4.56 8.08 2.45
C ARG A 54 4.83 9.26 1.52
N LEU A 55 4.04 9.41 0.46
CA LEU A 55 4.16 10.52 -0.50
C LEU A 55 3.37 11.76 -0.08
N ASN A 56 2.77 11.78 1.11
CA ASN A 56 2.06 12.96 1.60
C ASN A 56 3.08 14.06 2.00
N PRO A 57 3.11 15.20 1.30
CA PRO A 57 4.10 16.26 1.54
C PRO A 57 3.93 16.96 2.91
N LYS A 58 2.85 16.66 3.64
CA LYS A 58 2.65 17.14 5.01
C LYS A 58 3.60 16.49 6.01
N PHE A 59 4.03 15.25 5.75
CA PHE A 59 4.77 14.45 6.74
C PHE A 59 6.24 14.28 6.38
N ASP A 60 6.60 14.34 5.09
CA ASP A 60 7.97 14.17 4.62
C ASP A 60 8.18 14.73 3.21
N ASP A 61 9.42 14.72 2.71
CA ASP A 61 9.75 15.05 1.32
C ASP A 61 9.26 13.92 0.39
N ALA A 62 8.15 14.19 -0.31
CA ALA A 62 7.51 13.21 -1.19
C ALA A 62 8.42 12.71 -2.33
N PRO A 63 9.17 13.56 -3.06
CA PRO A 63 10.19 13.10 -4.01
C PRO A 63 11.24 12.16 -3.40
N GLU A 64 11.79 12.47 -2.23
CA GLU A 64 12.77 11.62 -1.55
C GLU A 64 12.15 10.27 -1.15
N GLN A 65 10.96 10.29 -0.55
CA GLN A 65 10.22 9.08 -0.17
C GLN A 65 9.89 8.23 -1.39
N LYS A 66 9.48 8.84 -2.51
CA LYS A 66 9.22 8.11 -3.77
C LYS A 66 10.49 7.42 -4.26
N LYS A 67 11.65 8.08 -4.18
CA LYS A 67 12.93 7.48 -4.54
C LYS A 67 13.26 6.29 -3.63
N LYS A 68 13.09 6.42 -2.31
CA LYS A 68 13.29 5.31 -1.36
C LYS A 68 12.42 4.10 -1.70
N ILE A 69 11.14 4.32 -1.98
CA ILE A 69 10.20 3.25 -2.36
C ILE A 69 10.64 2.57 -3.66
N ILE A 70 10.96 3.33 -4.70
CA ILE A 70 11.37 2.76 -6.00
C ILE A 70 12.67 1.98 -5.86
N THR A 71 13.66 2.49 -5.11
CA THR A 71 14.92 1.78 -4.85
C THR A 71 14.65 0.48 -4.11
N TRP A 72 13.87 0.51 -3.03
CA TRP A 72 13.54 -0.70 -2.26
C TRP A 72 12.76 -1.72 -3.09
N LEU A 73 11.81 -1.28 -3.94
CA LEU A 73 11.08 -2.15 -4.86
C LEU A 73 12.04 -2.87 -5.82
N ALA A 74 12.97 -2.12 -6.43
CA ALA A 74 13.95 -2.69 -7.36
C ALA A 74 14.91 -3.68 -6.67
N GLU A 75 15.40 -3.35 -5.47
CA GLU A 75 16.26 -4.22 -4.65
C GLU A 75 15.56 -5.52 -4.26
N ASN A 76 14.23 -5.50 -4.15
CA ASN A 76 13.39 -6.66 -3.87
C ASN A 76 12.74 -7.25 -5.15
N GLU A 77 13.32 -6.93 -6.31
CA GLU A 77 12.98 -7.52 -7.62
C GLU A 77 11.56 -7.22 -8.12
N PHE A 78 10.92 -6.16 -7.60
CA PHE A 78 9.73 -5.57 -8.22
C PHE A 78 10.17 -4.67 -9.36
N ALA A 79 9.46 -4.78 -10.48
CA ALA A 79 9.72 -4.03 -11.69
C ALA A 79 8.44 -3.35 -12.19
N GLU A 80 8.56 -2.10 -12.60
CA GLU A 80 7.50 -1.33 -13.26
C GLU A 80 7.08 -2.01 -14.56
N GLY A 81 5.78 -2.03 -14.85
CA GLY A 81 5.17 -2.74 -15.97
C GLY A 81 5.09 -4.26 -15.81
N VAL A 82 5.73 -4.83 -14.76
CA VAL A 82 5.61 -6.27 -14.43
C VAL A 82 4.82 -6.46 -13.13
N HIS A 83 4.99 -5.59 -12.15
CA HIS A 83 4.36 -5.72 -10.83
C HIS A 83 3.47 -4.51 -10.51
N TYR A 84 3.88 -3.31 -10.92
CA TYR A 84 3.14 -2.08 -10.69
C TYR A 84 3.29 -1.12 -11.87
N HIS A 85 2.44 -0.11 -11.94
CA HIS A 85 2.42 0.90 -12.99
C HIS A 85 2.63 2.31 -12.44
N GLU A 86 2.30 2.55 -11.17
CA GLU A 86 2.57 3.83 -10.52
C GLU A 86 2.78 3.68 -9.01
N VAL A 87 3.49 4.66 -8.43
CA VAL A 87 3.55 4.93 -6.99
C VAL A 87 3.00 6.33 -6.75
N THR A 88 1.92 6.43 -5.96
CA THR A 88 1.09 7.63 -5.86
C THR A 88 0.50 7.81 -4.46
N ASN A 89 0.14 9.04 -4.10
CA ASN A 89 -0.76 9.37 -2.98
C ASN A 89 -2.12 9.90 -3.47
N ASN A 90 -2.32 10.00 -4.79
CA ASN A 90 -3.59 10.41 -5.37
C ASN A 90 -4.51 9.19 -5.42
N LYS A 91 -5.73 9.32 -4.90
CA LYS A 91 -6.71 8.22 -4.88
C LYS A 91 -7.07 7.80 -6.32
N PRO A 92 -6.66 6.60 -6.77
CA PRO A 92 -7.01 6.13 -8.11
C PRO A 92 -8.48 5.70 -8.15
N SER A 93 -9.07 5.72 -9.34
CA SER A 93 -10.38 5.09 -9.61
C SER A 93 -10.20 3.57 -9.71
N ALA A 94 -10.04 2.91 -8.56
CA ALA A 94 -9.72 1.48 -8.48
C ALA A 94 -10.94 0.56 -8.39
N ILE A 95 -10.79 -0.67 -8.86
CA ILE A 95 -11.73 -1.79 -8.67
C ILE A 95 -11.79 -2.18 -7.19
N ALA A 96 -10.63 -2.23 -6.53
CA ALA A 96 -10.50 -2.54 -5.12
C ALA A 96 -9.26 -1.86 -4.53
N TYR A 97 -9.29 -1.68 -3.22
CA TYR A 97 -8.19 -1.22 -2.38
C TYR A 97 -7.73 -2.41 -1.52
N ILE A 98 -6.45 -2.78 -1.62
CA ILE A 98 -5.81 -3.78 -0.76
C ILE A 98 -4.93 -3.02 0.22
N ASP A 99 -5.33 -3.00 1.48
CA ASP A 99 -4.80 -2.11 2.50
C ASP A 99 -4.97 -2.80 3.87
N ASP A 100 -3.91 -2.84 4.68
CA ASP A 100 -3.90 -3.55 5.97
C ASP A 100 -4.77 -2.86 7.03
N ARG A 101 -5.16 -1.61 6.78
CA ARG A 101 -5.97 -0.77 7.69
C ARG A 101 -7.35 -0.43 7.14
N ALA A 102 -7.68 -0.86 5.93
CA ALA A 102 -9.00 -0.62 5.37
C ALA A 102 -10.08 -1.45 6.07
N VAL A 103 -11.14 -0.76 6.53
CA VAL A 103 -12.38 -1.40 6.94
C VAL A 103 -13.30 -1.52 5.73
N ARG A 104 -13.69 -2.75 5.38
CA ARG A 104 -14.66 -2.98 4.32
C ARG A 104 -16.02 -2.40 4.73
N PHE A 105 -16.48 -1.38 4.03
CA PHE A 105 -17.81 -0.85 4.23
C PHE A 105 -18.88 -1.79 3.65
N THR A 106 -19.86 -2.11 4.48
CA THR A 106 -21.08 -2.86 4.13
C THR A 106 -22.32 -2.09 4.56
N ASN A 107 -22.34 -1.67 5.83
CA ASN A 107 -23.27 -0.70 6.42
C ASN A 107 -22.63 -0.07 7.67
N TRP A 108 -23.24 0.99 8.20
CA TRP A 108 -22.71 1.70 9.37
C TRP A 108 -22.80 0.91 10.67
N ASP A 109 -23.80 0.06 10.86
CA ASP A 109 -23.93 -0.72 12.09
C ASP A 109 -22.74 -1.70 12.24
N GLN A 110 -22.46 -2.48 11.21
CA GLN A 110 -21.29 -3.38 11.15
C GLN A 110 -19.97 -2.60 11.23
N THR A 111 -19.90 -1.43 10.58
CA THR A 111 -18.71 -0.59 10.64
C THR A 111 -18.47 -0.10 12.07
N ASN A 112 -19.52 0.33 12.79
CA ASN A 112 -19.42 0.79 14.16
C ASN A 112 -18.96 -0.31 15.12
N GLU A 113 -19.38 -1.56 14.91
CA GLU A 113 -18.88 -2.71 15.66
C GLU A 113 -17.36 -2.88 15.48
N VAL A 114 -16.88 -2.85 14.22
CA VAL A 114 -15.45 -2.94 13.92
C VAL A 114 -14.68 -1.75 14.52
N LEU A 115 -15.20 -0.54 14.39
CA LEU A 115 -14.57 0.67 14.93
C LEU A 115 -14.51 0.63 16.46
N HIS A 116 -15.57 0.21 17.13
CA HIS A 116 -15.59 0.05 18.58
C HIS A 116 -14.51 -0.93 19.05
N ASP A 117 -14.38 -2.06 18.36
CA ASP A 117 -13.33 -3.04 18.66
C ASP A 117 -11.92 -2.49 18.44
N LEU A 118 -11.69 -1.75 17.36
CA LEU A 118 -10.39 -1.12 17.08
C LEU A 118 -9.98 -0.11 18.16
N VAL A 119 -10.92 0.73 18.61
CA VAL A 119 -10.69 1.73 19.66
C VAL A 119 -10.40 1.08 21.03
N ASN A 120 -11.02 -0.07 21.33
CA ASN A 120 -10.91 -0.69 22.64
C ASN A 120 -9.83 -1.79 22.74
N LYS A 121 -9.43 -2.40 21.62
CA LYS A 121 -8.40 -3.45 21.56
C LYS A 121 -7.04 -2.95 21.06
N GLY A 122 -7.00 -1.85 20.32
CA GLY A 122 -5.76 -1.24 19.82
C GLY A 122 -5.27 -0.17 20.78
N GLY A 123 -3.99 -0.22 21.18
CA GLY A 123 -3.34 0.84 21.95
C GLY A 123 -3.03 2.08 21.09
N TYR A 124 -4.08 2.70 20.54
CA TYR A 124 -4.03 4.01 19.87
C TYR A 124 -4.81 5.05 20.69
#